data_AF-A0A2V8VDW6-F1
#
_entry.id   AF-A0A2V8VDW6-F1
#
_cell.length_a   1.000
_cell.length_b   1.000
_cell.length_c   1.000
_cell.angle_alpha   90.00
_cell.angle_beta   90.00
_cell.angle_gamma   90.00
#
_symmetry.space_group_name_H-M   'P 1'
#
loop_
_entity.id
_entity.type
_entity.pdbx_description
1 polymer ?
#
loop_
_entity_poly.entity_id
_entity_poly.type
_entity_poly.pdbx_seq_one_letter_code
_entity_poly.pdbx_strand_id
1 'polypeptide(L)'
;LLRADRYKDVRELGWGERARMDAAEVRAFEVNHWGARMRTDTYRGYNGYLIEAGRYRILFGGDTAATAAFRSLRTSRPVDLALMPIGAYNPWIYYHCTPEQAWRMGNDAGAELFVPVHHQTFQLSREPFQEPIERFQAAAGSHSDRVAVTRIGQEAHLS
;
A
#
# COMPACT_ATOMS: atom_id res chain seq x y z
N LEU A 1 15.05 -15.35 7.87
CA LEU A 1 13.62 -15.69 8.09
C LEU A 1 13.24 -15.26 9.49
N LEU A 2 12.01 -14.79 9.69
CA LEU A 2 11.49 -14.48 11.02
C LEU A 2 11.63 -15.73 11.89
N ARG A 3 12.23 -15.59 13.08
CA ARG A 3 12.33 -16.67 14.07
C ARG A 3 11.21 -16.46 15.07
N ALA A 4 10.06 -17.07 14.81
CA ALA A 4 8.81 -16.79 15.55
C ALA A 4 8.95 -17.02 17.07
N ASP A 5 9.79 -18.00 17.44
CA ASP A 5 10.17 -18.34 18.81
C ASP A 5 10.86 -17.19 19.59
N ARG A 6 11.36 -16.16 18.90
CA ARG A 6 12.01 -14.98 19.50
C ARG A 6 11.07 -13.82 19.81
N TYR A 7 9.77 -13.96 19.52
CA TYR A 7 8.77 -12.92 19.72
C TYR A 7 7.69 -13.42 20.68
N LYS A 8 7.12 -12.51 21.48
CA LYS A 8 6.09 -12.84 22.48
C LYS A 8 4.79 -13.33 21.86
N ASP A 9 4.41 -12.79 20.71
CA ASP A 9 3.22 -13.16 19.94
C ASP A 9 3.51 -12.95 18.45
N VAL A 10 3.20 -13.96 17.63
CA VAL A 10 3.34 -13.93 16.17
C VAL A 10 2.07 -14.52 15.58
N ARG A 11 1.46 -13.76 14.67
CA ARG A 11 0.26 -14.19 13.95
C ARG A 11 0.50 -14.03 12.46
N GLU A 12 0.45 -15.15 11.75
CA GLU A 12 0.48 -15.17 10.29
C GLU A 12 -0.93 -14.89 9.77
N LEU A 13 -1.04 -14.12 8.68
CA LEU A 13 -2.31 -13.76 8.06
C LEU A 13 -2.24 -14.03 6.55
N GLY A 14 -3.10 -14.90 6.07
CA GLY A 14 -3.46 -15.06 4.66
C GLY A 14 -4.59 -14.11 4.24
N TRP A 15 -4.91 -14.06 2.94
CA TRP A 15 -5.97 -13.20 2.43
C TRP A 15 -7.32 -13.51 3.07
N GLY A 16 -8.02 -12.46 3.51
CA GLY A 16 -9.32 -12.57 4.20
C GLY A 16 -9.21 -12.81 5.70
N GLU A 17 -8.05 -13.23 6.20
CA GLU A 17 -7.82 -13.42 7.63
C GLU A 17 -7.65 -12.09 8.37
N ARG A 18 -7.96 -12.13 9.66
CA ARG A 18 -7.93 -10.98 10.56
C ARG A 18 -7.18 -11.31 11.84
N ALA A 19 -6.47 -10.34 12.40
CA ALA A 19 -5.95 -10.40 13.75
C ALA A 19 -6.28 -9.10 14.51
N ARG A 20 -6.73 -9.26 15.75
CA ARG A 20 -6.91 -8.15 16.69
C ARG A 20 -5.68 -7.99 17.57
N MET A 21 -5.12 -6.79 17.59
CA MET A 21 -3.97 -6.38 18.41
C MET A 21 -4.40 -5.19 19.27
N ASP A 22 -4.74 -5.44 20.53
CA ASP A 22 -5.24 -4.44 21.50
C ASP A 22 -6.36 -3.55 20.92
N ALA A 23 -5.99 -2.31 20.54
CA ALA A 23 -6.89 -1.28 20.01
C ALA A 23 -7.06 -1.29 18.48
N ALA A 24 -6.36 -2.19 17.77
CA ALA A 24 -6.39 -2.30 16.32
C ALA A 24 -6.87 -3.67 15.84
N GLU A 25 -7.62 -3.69 14.74
CA GLU A 25 -7.88 -4.89 13.94
C GLU A 25 -7.14 -4.76 12.61
N VAL A 26 -6.42 -5.81 12.22
CA VAL A 26 -5.69 -5.90 10.96
C VAL A 26 -6.32 -7.01 10.12
N ARG A 27 -6.74 -6.67 8.90
CA ARG A 27 -7.23 -7.63 7.90
C ARG A 27 -6.28 -7.68 6.72
N ALA A 28 -5.79 -8.86 6.38
CA ALA A 28 -5.04 -9.07 5.15
C ALA A 28 -6.02 -9.19 3.96
N PHE A 29 -5.63 -8.64 2.81
CA PHE A 29 -6.39 -8.77 1.57
C PHE A 29 -5.45 -9.01 0.38
N GLU A 30 -6.03 -9.55 -0.69
CA GLU A 30 -5.31 -9.86 -1.92
C GLU A 30 -4.80 -8.61 -2.63
N VAL A 31 -3.54 -8.67 -3.05
CA VAL A 31 -2.89 -7.70 -3.93
C VAL A 31 -2.27 -8.44 -5.11
N ASN A 32 -1.91 -7.75 -6.19
CA ASN A 32 -1.33 -8.38 -7.37
C ASN A 32 0.19 -8.27 -7.35
N HIS A 33 0.86 -9.26 -6.75
CA HIS A 33 2.32 -9.29 -6.65
C HIS A 33 2.84 -10.73 -6.70
N TRP A 34 4.12 -10.93 -6.42
CA TRP A 34 4.72 -12.25 -6.26
C TRP A 34 5.61 -12.28 -5.02
N GLY A 35 5.81 -13.45 -4.43
CA GLY A 35 6.68 -13.58 -3.26
C GLY A 35 7.93 -14.38 -3.56
N ALA A 36 9.07 -13.68 -3.60
CA ALA A 36 10.39 -14.26 -3.82
C ALA A 36 11.40 -13.83 -2.75
N ARG A 37 12.45 -14.62 -2.54
CA ARG A 37 13.65 -14.24 -1.77
C ARG A 37 14.93 -14.73 -2.43
N MET A 38 14.87 -15.89 -3.06
CA MET A 38 15.88 -16.47 -3.91
C MET A 38 15.50 -16.16 -5.37
N ARG A 39 16.46 -16.25 -6.28
CA ARG A 39 16.19 -16.03 -7.72
C ARG A 39 15.18 -17.03 -8.33
N THR A 40 14.86 -18.11 -7.61
CA THR A 40 14.08 -19.25 -8.11
C THR A 40 12.79 -19.53 -7.34
N ASP A 41 12.49 -18.82 -6.25
CA ASP A 41 11.23 -19.02 -5.51
C ASP A 41 10.20 -17.93 -5.83
N THR A 42 8.95 -18.35 -6.06
CA THR A 42 7.81 -17.44 -6.31
C THR A 42 6.61 -17.77 -5.41
N TYR A 43 6.76 -18.72 -4.49
CA TYR A 43 5.67 -19.30 -3.70
C TYR A 43 5.40 -18.58 -2.37
N ARG A 44 6.07 -17.47 -2.07
CA ARG A 44 5.89 -16.77 -0.79
C ARG A 44 4.64 -15.88 -0.83
N GLY A 45 3.99 -15.73 0.32
CA GLY A 45 2.83 -14.86 0.47
C GLY A 45 3.18 -13.37 0.35
N TYR A 46 2.21 -12.60 -0.10
CA TYR A 46 2.21 -11.14 -0.22
C TYR A 46 0.80 -10.64 0.08
N ASN A 47 0.69 -9.49 0.76
CA ASN A 47 -0.57 -8.98 1.28
C ASN A 47 -0.63 -7.45 1.14
N GLY A 48 -1.84 -6.94 0.96
CA GLY A 48 -2.20 -5.63 1.47
C GLY A 48 -2.87 -5.78 2.84
N TYR A 49 -2.93 -4.69 3.62
CA TYR A 49 -3.61 -4.67 4.91
C TYR A 49 -4.63 -3.55 5.01
N LEU A 50 -5.78 -3.85 5.59
CA LEU A 50 -6.72 -2.87 6.11
C LEU A 50 -6.58 -2.87 7.64
N ILE A 51 -6.29 -1.71 8.21
CA ILE A 51 -6.03 -1.54 9.64
C ILE A 51 -7.11 -0.61 10.20
N GLU A 52 -7.89 -1.10 11.15
CA GLU A 52 -8.92 -0.33 11.83
C GLU A 52 -8.48 -0.09 13.27
N ALA A 53 -8.25 1.17 13.65
CA ALA A 53 -7.77 1.56 14.97
C ALA A 53 -8.61 2.73 15.50
N GLY A 54 -9.48 2.43 16.48
CA GLY A 54 -10.49 3.40 16.93
C GLY A 54 -11.37 3.90 15.78
N ARG A 55 -11.36 5.22 15.55
CA ARG A 55 -12.11 5.85 14.45
C ARG A 55 -11.39 5.83 13.10
N TYR A 56 -10.12 5.43 13.03
CA TYR A 56 -9.36 5.44 11.79
C TYR A 56 -9.40 4.09 11.09
N ARG A 57 -9.46 4.15 9.76
CA ARG A 57 -9.43 3.03 8.82
C ARG A 57 -8.34 3.31 7.79
N ILE A 58 -7.24 2.57 7.90
CA ILE A 58 -6.01 2.79 7.15
C ILE A 58 -5.80 1.63 6.18
N LEU A 59 -5.53 1.95 4.92
CA LEU A 59 -5.17 1.01 3.88
C LEU A 59 -3.65 1.04 3.68
N PHE A 60 -3.02 -0.11 3.78
CA PHE A 60 -1.65 -0.33 3.34
C PHE A 60 -1.67 -1.22 2.10
N GLY A 61 -1.32 -0.67 0.94
CA GLY A 61 -1.44 -1.35 -0.36
C GLY A 61 -0.46 -2.49 -0.59
N GLY A 62 0.61 -2.60 0.22
CA GLY A 62 1.73 -3.50 -0.07
C GLY A 62 2.40 -3.15 -1.40
N ASP A 63 3.24 -4.04 -1.92
CA ASP A 63 3.65 -3.98 -3.32
C ASP A 63 2.57 -4.63 -4.17
N THR A 64 2.13 -3.96 -5.24
CA THR A 64 1.04 -4.46 -6.08
C THR A 64 1.05 -3.82 -7.46
N ALA A 65 0.73 -4.60 -8.49
CA ALA A 65 0.24 -4.09 -9.76
C ALA A 65 -1.23 -3.65 -9.66
N ALA A 66 -1.73 -3.05 -10.75
CA ALA A 66 -3.14 -2.73 -10.87
C ALA A 66 -4.00 -4.01 -10.72
N THR A 67 -5.02 -3.93 -9.88
CA THR A 67 -5.99 -5.00 -9.64
C THR A 67 -7.35 -4.45 -9.21
N ALA A 68 -8.42 -5.18 -9.49
CA ALA A 68 -9.76 -4.83 -9.06
C ALA A 68 -10.03 -5.14 -7.56
N ALA A 69 -9.12 -5.86 -6.89
CA ALA A 69 -9.28 -6.29 -5.50
C ALA A 69 -9.56 -5.11 -4.53
N PHE A 70 -9.01 -3.93 -4.80
CA PHE A 70 -9.23 -2.72 -4.00
C PHE A 70 -10.69 -2.27 -3.94
N ARG A 71 -11.50 -2.54 -4.98
CA ARG A 71 -12.93 -2.20 -5.00
C ARG A 71 -13.71 -2.94 -3.91
N SER A 72 -13.29 -4.17 -3.57
CA SER A 72 -13.90 -4.96 -2.49
C SER A 72 -13.69 -4.36 -1.10
N LEU A 73 -12.75 -3.41 -0.97
CA LEU A 73 -12.46 -2.73 0.29
C LEU A 73 -13.40 -1.55 0.54
N ARG A 74 -14.14 -1.07 -0.48
CA ARG A 74 -15.04 0.05 -0.32
C ARG A 74 -16.24 -0.34 0.54
N THR A 75 -16.54 0.51 1.53
CA THR A 75 -17.72 0.38 2.39
C THR A 75 -18.42 1.72 2.52
N SER A 76 -19.50 1.80 3.32
CA SER A 76 -20.12 3.09 3.68
C SER A 76 -19.19 3.97 4.54
N ARG A 77 -18.20 3.38 5.21
CA ARG A 77 -17.14 4.09 5.94
C ARG A 77 -15.94 4.32 5.04
N PRO A 78 -15.41 5.56 4.95
CA PRO A 78 -14.22 5.85 4.15
C PRO A 78 -12.99 5.12 4.68
N VAL A 79 -11.99 4.95 3.82
CA VAL A 79 -10.61 4.70 4.26
C VAL A 79 -10.00 6.08 4.53
N ASP A 80 -9.76 6.42 5.80
CA ASP A 80 -9.24 7.75 6.16
C ASP A 80 -7.86 8.00 5.51
N LEU A 81 -7.02 6.98 5.40
CA LEU A 81 -5.66 7.08 4.87
C LEU A 81 -5.26 5.86 4.05
N ALA A 82 -4.73 6.06 2.85
CA ALA A 82 -4.15 5.01 2.02
C ALA A 82 -2.66 5.22 1.78
N LEU A 83 -1.85 4.27 2.24
CA LEU A 83 -0.43 4.15 1.93
C LEU A 83 -0.30 3.29 0.66
N MET A 84 0.06 3.91 -0.45
CA MET A 84 0.08 3.24 -1.77
C MET A 84 1.47 3.27 -2.41
N PRO A 85 1.98 2.15 -2.95
CA PRO A 85 3.25 2.15 -3.68
C PRO A 85 3.09 2.95 -4.97
N ILE A 86 4.12 3.70 -5.36
CA ILE A 86 4.08 4.50 -6.60
C ILE A 86 5.32 4.34 -7.50
N GLY A 87 6.31 3.56 -7.07
CA GLY A 87 7.54 3.29 -7.83
C GLY A 87 7.70 1.81 -8.21
N ALA A 88 8.86 1.49 -8.75
CA ALA A 88 9.29 0.18 -9.21
C ALA A 88 8.55 -0.38 -10.45
N TYR A 89 7.82 0.45 -11.20
CA TYR A 89 6.93 -0.02 -12.29
C TYR A 89 7.61 -0.22 -13.65
N ASN A 90 8.82 0.29 -13.91
CA ASN A 90 9.47 0.13 -15.22
C ASN A 90 10.67 -0.85 -15.17
N PRO A 91 10.61 -2.04 -15.79
CA PRO A 91 9.54 -2.61 -16.63
C PRO A 91 8.53 -3.48 -15.85
N TRP A 92 8.57 -3.48 -14.52
CA TRP A 92 7.84 -4.41 -13.67
C TRP A 92 6.35 -4.10 -13.47
N ILE A 93 5.68 -3.49 -14.45
CA ILE A 93 4.29 -3.02 -14.35
C ILE A 93 3.28 -4.14 -14.06
N TYR A 94 3.63 -5.38 -14.41
CA TYR A 94 2.82 -6.57 -14.12
C TYR A 94 2.77 -6.91 -12.64
N TYR A 95 3.63 -6.30 -11.81
CA TYR A 95 3.69 -6.53 -10.38
C TYR A 95 3.81 -5.26 -9.51
N HIS A 96 4.05 -4.10 -10.13
CA HIS A 96 4.11 -2.80 -9.48
C HIS A 96 3.25 -1.81 -10.26
N CYS A 97 2.38 -1.09 -9.57
CA CYS A 97 1.47 -0.15 -10.19
C CYS A 97 2.19 1.17 -10.52
N THR A 98 1.70 1.86 -11.55
CA THR A 98 2.10 3.24 -11.83
C THR A 98 1.46 4.21 -10.81
N PRO A 99 1.98 5.44 -10.66
CA PRO A 99 1.36 6.45 -9.82
C PRO A 99 -0.14 6.68 -10.10
N GLU A 100 -0.55 6.66 -11.37
CA GLU A 100 -1.95 6.83 -11.77
C GLU A 100 -2.81 5.61 -11.41
N GLN A 101 -2.23 4.41 -11.50
CA GLN A 101 -2.90 3.18 -11.05
C GLN A 101 -3.02 3.15 -9.51
N ALA A 102 -2.00 3.58 -8.78
CA ALA A 102 -2.01 3.70 -7.33
C ALA A 102 -3.11 4.67 -6.85
N TRP A 103 -3.18 5.86 -7.47
CA TRP A 103 -4.24 6.84 -7.22
C TRP A 103 -5.62 6.25 -7.47
N ARG A 104 -5.83 5.58 -8.62
CA ARG A 104 -7.10 4.92 -8.94
C ARG A 104 -7.46 3.81 -7.95
N MET A 105 -6.53 2.95 -7.57
CA MET A 105 -6.81 1.84 -6.64
C MET A 105 -7.17 2.32 -5.23
N GLY A 106 -6.47 3.33 -4.70
CA GLY A 106 -6.87 3.91 -3.41
C GLY A 106 -8.23 4.60 -3.49
N ASN A 107 -8.53 5.28 -4.61
CA ASN A 107 -9.88 5.81 -4.84
C ASN A 107 -10.91 4.69 -4.95
N ASP A 108 -10.65 3.59 -5.66
CA ASP A 108 -11.55 2.43 -5.76
C ASP A 108 -11.89 1.87 -4.36
N ALA A 109 -10.92 1.85 -3.44
CA ALA A 109 -11.10 1.45 -2.03
C ALA A 109 -11.85 2.46 -1.16
N GLY A 110 -12.06 3.70 -1.64
CA GLY A 110 -12.71 4.77 -0.89
C GLY A 110 -11.77 5.56 0.03
N ALA A 111 -10.50 5.73 -0.35
CA ALA A 111 -9.52 6.53 0.39
C ALA A 111 -9.82 8.03 0.36
N GLU A 112 -9.71 8.70 1.49
CA GLU A 112 -9.80 10.17 1.59
C GLU A 112 -8.43 10.82 1.43
N LEU A 113 -7.44 10.37 2.19
CA LEU A 113 -6.06 10.86 2.10
C LEU A 113 -5.10 9.78 1.59
N PHE A 114 -3.98 10.22 1.02
CA PHE A 114 -2.96 9.36 0.44
C PHE A 114 -1.58 9.70 1.00
N VAL A 115 -0.81 8.66 1.27
CA VAL A 115 0.64 8.73 1.50
C VAL A 115 1.30 7.86 0.43
N PRO A 116 1.93 8.46 -0.60
CA PRO A 116 2.72 7.70 -1.55
C PRO A 116 3.93 7.08 -0.85
N VAL A 117 4.19 5.80 -1.11
CA VAL A 117 5.33 5.03 -0.59
C VAL A 117 6.06 4.31 -1.73
N HIS A 118 7.14 3.60 -1.40
CA HIS A 118 7.91 2.81 -2.38
C HIS A 118 8.54 3.67 -3.49
N HIS A 119 8.99 4.89 -3.17
CA HIS A 119 9.72 5.78 -4.07
C HIS A 119 10.84 6.55 -3.33
N GLN A 120 11.73 7.21 -4.08
CA GLN A 120 12.78 8.09 -3.55
C GLN A 120 13.71 7.49 -2.47
N THR A 121 13.82 6.17 -2.38
CA THR A 121 14.66 5.48 -1.38
C THR A 121 15.69 4.56 -2.04
N PHE A 122 15.23 3.65 -2.92
CA PHE A 122 16.07 2.72 -3.65
C PHE A 122 15.76 2.79 -5.15
N GLN A 123 16.79 2.62 -6.00
CA GLN A 123 16.61 2.47 -7.44
C GLN A 123 16.38 0.99 -7.77
N LEU A 124 15.11 0.58 -7.89
CA LEU A 124 14.69 -0.80 -8.14
C LEU A 124 14.25 -1.06 -9.58
N SER A 125 14.27 -0.02 -10.41
CA SER A 125 13.60 0.06 -11.70
C SER A 125 14.23 1.16 -12.55
N ARG A 126 13.66 1.40 -13.74
CA ARG A 126 14.23 2.29 -14.77
C ARG A 126 13.64 3.69 -14.79
N GLU A 127 12.54 3.96 -14.09
CA GLU A 127 11.99 5.31 -14.03
C GLU A 127 12.95 6.30 -13.32
N PRO A 128 12.96 7.58 -13.70
CA PRO A 128 13.71 8.62 -13.01
C PRO A 128 13.33 8.73 -11.54
N PHE A 129 14.31 9.04 -10.69
CA PHE A 129 14.16 9.03 -9.22
C PHE A 129 13.01 9.92 -8.69
N GLN A 130 12.75 11.06 -9.33
CA GLN A 130 11.70 12.01 -8.94
C GLN A 130 10.36 11.76 -9.67
N GLU A 131 10.37 11.05 -10.80
CA GLU A 131 9.21 10.88 -11.66
C GLU A 131 7.99 10.28 -10.92
N PRO A 132 8.11 9.27 -10.04
CA PRO A 132 6.97 8.71 -9.33
C PRO A 132 6.11 9.75 -8.60
N ILE A 133 6.74 10.61 -7.77
CA ILE A 133 5.99 11.55 -6.94
C ILE A 133 5.37 12.67 -7.79
N GLU A 134 6.10 13.14 -8.81
CA GLU A 134 5.62 14.14 -9.76
C GLU A 134 4.37 13.64 -10.49
N ARG A 135 4.41 12.41 -10.99
CA ARG A 135 3.28 11.76 -11.66
C ARG A 135 2.13 11.46 -10.70
N PHE A 136 2.41 11.10 -9.44
CA PHE A 136 1.36 10.88 -8.45
C PHE A 136 0.59 12.17 -8.15
N GLN A 137 1.30 13.28 -7.96
CA GLN A 137 0.69 14.60 -7.76
C GLN A 137 -0.07 15.05 -9.02
N ALA A 138 0.46 14.79 -10.22
CA ALA A 138 -0.24 15.06 -11.47
C ALA A 138 -1.54 14.22 -11.60
N ALA A 139 -1.51 12.95 -11.19
CA ALA A 139 -2.68 12.07 -11.17
C ALA A 139 -3.76 12.54 -10.19
N ALA A 140 -3.36 13.15 -9.07
CA ALA A 140 -4.28 13.77 -8.11
C ALA A 140 -4.98 15.01 -8.69
N GLY A 141 -4.29 15.78 -9.54
CA GLY A 141 -4.84 16.94 -10.23
C GLY A 141 -5.38 17.98 -9.24
N SER A 142 -6.67 18.34 -9.38
CA SER A 142 -7.34 19.29 -8.46
C SER A 142 -7.49 18.79 -7.03
N HIS A 143 -7.17 17.52 -6.76
CA HIS A 143 -7.28 16.87 -5.45
C HIS A 143 -5.90 16.67 -4.78
N SER A 144 -4.93 17.54 -5.09
CA SER A 144 -3.58 17.47 -4.53
C SER A 144 -3.55 17.67 -3.00
N ASP A 145 -4.57 18.31 -2.44
CA ASP A 145 -4.82 18.43 -0.99
C ASP A 145 -5.01 17.07 -0.29
N ARG A 146 -5.42 16.04 -1.04
CA ARG A 146 -5.55 14.67 -0.52
C ARG A 146 -4.21 13.93 -0.43
N VAL A 147 -3.11 14.49 -0.95
CA VAL A 147 -1.77 13.90 -0.82
C VAL A 147 -1.12 14.44 0.46
N ALA A 148 -1.24 13.68 1.55
CA ALA A 148 -0.86 14.12 2.89
C ALA A 148 0.65 14.35 3.05
N VAL A 149 1.48 13.58 2.34
CA VAL A 149 2.94 13.62 2.41
C VAL A 149 3.53 13.56 1.00
N THR A 150 4.47 14.45 0.70
CA THR A 150 5.13 14.51 -0.63
C THR A 150 6.65 14.46 -0.55
N ARG A 151 7.23 14.54 0.67
CA ARG A 151 8.67 14.50 0.90
C ARG A 151 9.03 13.48 1.96
N ILE A 152 10.19 12.84 1.80
CA ILE A 152 10.77 11.97 2.83
C ILE A 152 10.98 12.77 4.12
N GLY A 153 10.46 12.25 5.24
CA GLY A 153 10.56 12.89 6.56
C GLY A 153 9.51 13.95 6.85
N GLN A 154 8.59 14.26 5.92
CA GLN A 154 7.43 15.11 6.23
C GLN A 154 6.41 14.34 7.09
N GLU A 155 5.85 15.04 8.07
CA GLU A 155 4.79 14.53 8.94
C GLU A 155 3.42 15.07 8.53
N ALA A 156 2.37 14.30 8.79
CA ALA A 156 0.98 14.69 8.63
C ALA A 156 0.17 14.21 9.83
N HIS A 157 -0.78 15.02 10.28
CA HIS A 157 -1.64 14.71 11.43
C HIS A 157 -3.09 14.57 10.97
N LEU A 158 -3.71 13.45 11.32
CA LEU A 158 -5.12 13.20 11.07
C LEU A 158 -5.93 13.74 12.25
N SER A 159 -6.77 14.76 12.03
CA SER A 159 -7.67 15.30 13.03
C SER A 159 -8.93 14.47 13.18
#